data_AF-A0A0G9HC16-F1
#
_entry.id   AF-A0A0G9HC16-F1
#
_cell.length_a   1.000
_cell.length_b   1.000
_cell.length_c   1.000
_cell.angle_alpha   90.00
_cell.angle_beta   90.00
_cell.angle_gamma   90.00
#
_symmetry.space_group_name_H-M   'P 1'
#
loop_
_entity.id
_entity.type
_entity.pdbx_description
1 polymer ?
#
loop_
_entity_poly.entity_id
_entity_poly.type
_entity_poly.pdbx_seq_one_letter_code
_entity_poly.pdbx_strand_id
1 'polypeptide(L)'
;MIKRILLAALIGVTVTLLLIASSFAADDAGHETLSNVLFWQNWLLQALVPTPDIGAAEHPFAEGTPLTFIAWFASVPLGFVIYGVAAFAIMRRPKPISPAQSG
;
A
#
# COMPACT_ATOMS: atom_id res chain seq x y z
N MET A 1 12.19 -2.30 22.46
CA MET A 1 12.21 -1.89 21.03
C MET A 1 11.63 -2.95 20.11
N ILE A 2 12.08 -4.21 20.17
CA ILE A 2 11.62 -5.32 19.30
C ILE A 2 10.10 -5.49 19.25
N LYS A 3 9.40 -5.50 20.40
CA LYS A 3 7.93 -5.59 20.44
C LYS A 3 7.22 -4.50 19.63
N ARG A 4 7.75 -3.27 19.63
CA ARG A 4 7.19 -2.14 18.85
C ARG A 4 7.46 -2.30 17.35
N ILE A 5 8.62 -2.84 16.98
CA ILE A 5 8.96 -3.14 15.58
C ILE A 5 8.03 -4.24 15.05
N LEU A 6 7.83 -5.32 15.82
CA LEU A 6 6.91 -6.40 15.45
C LEU A 6 5.46 -5.92 15.32
N LEU A 7 4.98 -5.08 16.26
CA LEU A 7 3.65 -4.47 16.17
C LEU A 7 3.51 -3.56 14.95
N ALA A 8 4.51 -2.73 14.66
CA ALA A 8 4.51 -1.88 13.48
C ALA A 8 4.50 -2.69 12.18
N ALA A 9 5.29 -3.76 12.11
CA ALA A 9 5.29 -4.67 10.97
C ALA A 9 3.91 -5.34 10.80
N LEU A 10 3.32 -5.86 11.88
CA LEU A 10 1.98 -6.44 11.85
C LEU A 10 0.95 -5.44 11.33
N ILE A 11 0.95 -4.20 11.85
CA ILE A 11 0.05 -3.13 11.38
C ILE A 11 0.30 -2.83 9.90
N GLY A 12 1.56 -2.74 9.46
CA GLY A 12 1.91 -2.52 8.07
C GLY A 12 1.33 -3.60 7.14
N VAL A 13 1.46 -4.88 7.51
CA VAL A 13 0.88 -6.00 6.75
C VAL A 13 -0.64 -5.90 6.75
N THR A 14 -1.26 -5.78 7.92
CA THR A 14 -2.73 -5.75 8.05
C THR A 14 -3.35 -4.59 7.26
N VAL A 15 -2.81 -3.38 7.37
CA VAL A 15 -3.31 -2.21 6.63
C VAL A 15 -3.15 -2.42 5.12
N THR A 16 -2.00 -2.94 4.68
CA THR A 16 -1.77 -3.20 3.24
C THR A 16 -2.77 -4.21 2.70
N LEU A 17 -3.01 -5.32 3.40
CA LEU A 17 -4.00 -6.32 2.97
C LEU A 17 -5.42 -5.77 2.96
N LEU A 18 -5.79 -4.96 3.96
CA LEU A 18 -7.11 -4.33 4.03
C LEU A 18 -7.33 -3.34 2.87
N LEU A 19 -6.31 -2.54 2.52
CA LEU A 19 -6.40 -1.61 1.39
C LEU A 19 -6.54 -2.35 0.06
N ILE A 20 -5.79 -3.45 -0.13
CA ILE A 20 -5.92 -4.31 -1.32
C ILE A 20 -7.35 -4.88 -1.39
N ALA A 21 -7.84 -5.50 -0.31
CA ALA A 21 -9.17 -6.09 -0.28
C ALA A 21 -10.27 -5.02 -0.51
N SER A 22 -10.13 -3.84 0.10
CA SER A 22 -11.09 -2.74 -0.05
C SER A 22 -11.06 -2.15 -1.45
N SER A 23 -9.89 -2.11 -2.10
CA SER A 23 -9.77 -1.69 -3.51
C SER A 23 -10.51 -2.64 -4.43
N PHE A 24 -10.35 -3.96 -4.29
CA PHE A 24 -11.15 -4.92 -5.06
C PHE A 24 -12.65 -4.80 -4.80
N ALA A 25 -13.06 -4.62 -3.54
CA ALA A 25 -14.46 -4.43 -3.21
C ALA A 25 -15.05 -3.11 -3.78
N ALA A 26 -14.26 -2.05 -3.81
CA ALA A 26 -14.66 -0.77 -4.41
C ALA A 26 -14.76 -0.87 -5.93
N ASP A 27 -13.85 -1.60 -6.57
CA ASP A 27 -13.86 -1.86 -8.01
C ASP A 27 -15.09 -2.66 -8.44
N ASP A 28 -15.38 -3.75 -7.73
CA ASP A 28 -16.56 -4.61 -7.96
C ASP A 28 -17.88 -3.85 -7.76
N ALA A 29 -17.90 -2.86 -6.87
CA ALA A 29 -19.03 -1.94 -6.67
C ALA A 29 -19.14 -0.85 -7.76
N GLY A 30 -18.25 -0.82 -8.75
CA GLY A 30 -18.21 0.18 -9.82
C GLY A 30 -17.57 1.52 -9.42
N HIS A 31 -16.88 1.57 -8.28
CA HIS A 31 -16.18 2.76 -7.78
C HIS A 31 -14.68 2.73 -8.11
N GLU A 32 -14.34 2.76 -9.39
CA GLU A 32 -12.95 2.67 -9.89
C GLU A 32 -12.03 3.75 -9.29
N THR A 33 -12.50 5.00 -9.16
CA THR A 33 -11.71 6.08 -8.54
C THR A 33 -11.40 5.78 -7.07
N LEU A 34 -12.37 5.22 -6.33
CA LEU A 34 -12.16 4.86 -4.92
C LEU A 34 -11.18 3.68 -4.82
N SER A 35 -11.28 2.70 -5.71
CA SER A 35 -10.33 1.59 -5.81
C SER A 35 -8.90 2.10 -6.00
N ASN A 36 -8.70 3.02 -6.96
CA ASN A 36 -7.39 3.63 -7.22
C ASN A 36 -6.87 4.44 -6.03
N VAL A 37 -7.72 5.13 -5.28
CA VAL A 37 -7.32 5.87 -4.06
C VAL A 37 -6.94 4.91 -2.92
N LEU A 38 -7.72 3.84 -2.71
CA LEU A 38 -7.45 2.85 -1.67
C LEU A 38 -6.14 2.11 -1.94
N PHE A 39 -5.85 1.81 -3.20
CA PHE A 39 -4.60 1.16 -3.61
C PHE A 39 -3.68 2.09 -4.40
N TRP A 40 -3.53 3.32 -3.91
CA TRP A 40 -2.78 4.40 -4.56
C TRP A 40 -1.33 4.03 -4.87
N GLN A 41 -0.68 3.20 -4.04
CA GLN A 41 0.68 2.76 -4.28
C GLN A 41 0.80 1.89 -5.53
N ASN A 42 -0.21 1.08 -5.83
CA ASN A 42 -0.29 0.34 -7.08
C ASN A 42 -0.59 1.30 -8.23
N TRP A 43 -1.61 2.16 -8.10
CA TRP A 43 -1.94 3.15 -9.14
C TRP A 43 -0.73 4.00 -9.54
N LEU A 44 0.05 4.50 -8.56
CA LEU A 44 1.25 5.27 -8.81
C LEU A 44 2.32 4.46 -9.55
N LEU A 45 2.57 3.22 -9.12
CA LEU A 45 3.56 2.36 -9.80
C LEU A 45 3.12 2.01 -11.22
N GLN A 46 1.83 1.77 -11.44
CA GLN A 46 1.27 1.52 -12.77
C GLN A 46 1.37 2.77 -13.66
N ALA A 47 1.19 3.98 -13.12
CA ALA A 47 1.36 5.22 -13.86
C ALA A 47 2.82 5.48 -14.31
N LEU A 48 3.80 4.84 -13.66
CA LEU A 48 5.21 4.90 -14.03
C LEU A 48 5.61 3.81 -15.02
N VAL A 49 4.77 2.79 -15.23
CA VAL A 49 5.00 1.76 -16.23
C VAL A 49 4.66 2.34 -17.61
N PRO A 50 5.58 2.29 -18.59
CA PRO A 50 5.28 2.68 -19.95
C PRO A 50 4.06 1.92 -20.47
N THR A 51 3.14 2.61 -21.13
CA THR A 51 1.98 1.98 -21.77
C THR A 51 2.49 0.86 -22.67
N PRO A 52 2.05 -0.40 -22.49
CA PRO A 52 2.52 -1.49 -23.32
C PRO A 52 2.19 -1.18 -24.78
N ASP A 53 3.22 -1.11 -25.63
CA ASP A 53 3.06 -0.81 -27.05
C ASP A 53 2.73 -2.10 -27.83
N ILE A 54 1.75 -2.87 -27.34
CA ILE A 54 1.34 -4.13 -27.97
C ILE A 54 -0.07 -4.50 -27.53
N GLY A 55 -0.94 -4.77 -28.51
CA GLY A 55 -2.31 -5.22 -28.31
C GLY A 55 -2.37 -6.43 -27.39
N ALA A 56 -3.49 -6.56 -26.66
CA ALA A 56 -3.78 -7.61 -25.68
C ALA A 56 -3.04 -8.92 -25.96
N ALA A 57 -1.87 -9.10 -25.34
CA ALA A 57 -1.07 -10.31 -25.51
C ALA A 57 -1.92 -11.49 -25.03
N GLU A 58 -2.18 -12.46 -25.92
CA GLU A 58 -2.91 -13.69 -25.56
C GLU A 58 -2.16 -14.46 -24.45
N HIS A 59 -0.85 -14.24 -24.33
CA HIS A 59 0.04 -14.86 -23.34
C HIS A 59 0.95 -13.82 -22.66
N PRO A 60 0.46 -13.08 -21.66
CA PRO A 60 1.20 -11.99 -21.00
C PRO A 60 2.48 -12.44 -20.26
N PHE A 61 2.67 -13.75 -20.06
CA PHE A 61 3.87 -14.32 -19.44
C PHE A 61 4.88 -14.89 -20.45
N ALA A 62 4.48 -15.11 -21.71
CA ALA A 62 5.33 -15.70 -22.75
C ALA A 62 6.06 -14.65 -23.61
N GLU A 63 5.51 -13.44 -23.70
CA GLU A 63 6.00 -12.38 -24.63
C GLU A 63 6.92 -11.34 -23.97
N GLY A 64 7.36 -11.61 -22.74
CA GLY A 64 8.17 -10.69 -21.93
C GLY A 64 7.65 -10.62 -20.51
N THR A 65 8.39 -9.95 -19.62
CA THR A 65 7.91 -9.72 -18.25
C THR A 65 6.98 -8.51 -18.25
N PRO A 66 5.67 -8.66 -17.99
CA PRO A 66 4.76 -7.52 -18.00
C PRO A 66 5.12 -6.60 -16.85
N LEU A 67 5.69 -5.43 -17.15
CA LEU A 67 6.10 -4.43 -16.15
C LEU A 67 4.94 -4.07 -15.21
N THR A 68 3.72 -4.10 -15.71
CA THR A 68 2.46 -3.93 -14.96
C THR A 68 2.29 -4.97 -13.84
N PHE A 69 2.69 -6.22 -14.08
CA PHE A 69 2.65 -7.29 -13.08
C PHE A 69 3.72 -7.07 -12.01
N ILE A 70 4.93 -6.69 -12.40
CA ILE A 70 6.00 -6.34 -11.45
C ILE A 70 5.57 -5.16 -10.58
N ALA A 71 4.99 -4.12 -11.16
CA ALA A 71 4.46 -2.97 -10.44
C ALA A 71 3.41 -3.38 -9.40
N TRP A 72 2.51 -4.31 -9.75
CA TRP A 72 1.54 -4.86 -8.80
C TRP A 72 2.23 -5.57 -7.63
N PHE A 73 3.18 -6.46 -7.89
CA PHE A 73 3.92 -7.16 -6.82
C PHE A 73 4.77 -6.21 -5.98
N ALA A 74 5.35 -5.17 -6.58
CA ALA A 74 6.14 -4.16 -5.89
C ALA A 74 5.30 -3.24 -4.99
N SER A 75 4.02 -3.05 -5.31
CA SER A 75 3.11 -2.22 -4.52
C SER A 75 2.82 -2.78 -3.12
N VAL A 76 2.86 -4.11 -2.95
CA VAL A 76 2.61 -4.81 -1.68
C VAL A 76 3.72 -4.55 -0.64
N PRO A 77 5.01 -4.84 -0.92
CA PRO A 77 6.09 -4.52 0.02
C PRO A 77 6.23 -3.01 0.21
N LEU A 78 5.95 -2.20 -0.82
CA LEU A 78 5.93 -0.74 -0.70
C LEU A 78 4.87 -0.28 0.32
N GLY A 79 3.64 -0.77 0.21
CA GLY A 79 2.58 -0.51 1.17
C GLY A 79 2.98 -0.93 2.59
N PHE A 80 3.51 -2.15 2.75
CA PHE A 80 4.00 -2.65 4.03
C PHE A 80 5.03 -1.71 4.68
N VAL A 81 6.03 -1.25 3.91
CA VAL A 81 7.06 -0.33 4.39
C VAL A 81 6.45 1.01 4.80
N ILE A 82 5.61 1.61 3.94
CA ILE A 82 4.99 2.92 4.22
C ILE A 82 4.15 2.86 5.48
N TYR A 83 3.21 1.91 5.57
CA TYR A 83 2.28 1.82 6.70
C TYR A 83 2.97 1.33 7.97
N GLY A 84 3.94 0.41 7.85
CA GLY A 84 4.74 -0.05 8.98
C GLY A 84 5.62 1.07 9.57
N VAL A 85 6.30 1.85 8.72
CA VAL A 85 7.10 3.00 9.17
C VAL A 85 6.22 4.08 9.78
N ALA A 86 5.07 4.40 9.16
CA ALA A 86 4.12 5.36 9.71
C ALA A 86 3.60 4.93 11.09
N ALA A 87 3.19 3.66 11.24
CA ALA A 87 2.75 3.10 12.51
C ALA A 87 3.85 3.18 13.58
N PHE A 88 5.08 2.81 13.21
CA PHE A 88 6.24 2.90 14.12
C PHE A 88 6.50 4.35 14.57
N ALA A 89 6.45 5.30 13.63
CA ALA A 89 6.66 6.72 13.91
C ALA A 89 5.60 7.28 14.86
N ILE A 90 4.32 6.93 14.66
CA ILE A 90 3.21 7.33 15.53
C ILE A 90 3.42 6.76 16.95
N MET A 91 3.76 5.48 17.07
CA MET A 91 4.03 4.84 18.36
C MET A 91 5.28 5.37 19.08
N ARG A 92 6.20 6.02 18.35
CA ARG A 92 7.41 6.61 18.91
C ARG A 92 7.18 8.04 19.44
N ARG A 93 6.07 8.70 19.08
CA ARG A 93 5.80 10.07 19.55
C ARG A 93 5.76 10.10 21.09
N PRO A 94 6.58 10.92 21.76
CA PRO A 94 6.46 11.10 23.20
C PRO A 94 5.07 11.67 23.53
N LYS A 95 4.42 11.13 24.56
CA LYS A 95 3.12 11.60 25.05
C LYS A 95 3.26 13.10 25.34
N PRO A 96 2.39 13.98 24.81
CA PRO A 96 2.47 15.40 25.14
C PRO A 96 2.38 15.53 26.66
N ILE A 97 3.33 16.27 27.23
CA ILE A 97 3.34 16.59 28.67
C ILE A 97 2.04 17.38 28.90
N SER A 98 1.10 16.78 29.62
CA SER A 98 -0.10 17.48 30.05
C SER A 98 0.36 18.66 30.91
N PRO A 99 0.00 19.91 30.60
CA PRO A 99 0.31 21.01 31.50
C PRO A 99 -0.35 20.68 32.84
N ALA A 100 0.48 20.53 33.87
CA ALA A 100 0.04 20.27 35.22
C ALA A 100 -0.95 21.36 35.61
N GLN A 101 -2.06 20.95 36.22
CA GLN A 101 -3.01 21.84 36.86
C GLN A 101 -2.24 22.70 37.88
N SER A 102 -2.16 24.01 37.62
CA SER A 102 -1.74 25.00 38.61
C SER A 102 -2.85 25.09 39.66
N GLY A 103 -2.51 24.72 40.90
CA GLY A 103 -3.38 24.85 42.06
C GLY A 103 -3.62 26.28 42.51
#